data_AF-A0A9P8FBD2-F1
#
_entry.id   AF-A0A9P8FBD2-F1
#
_cell.length_a   1.000
_cell.length_b   1.000
_cell.length_c   1.000
_cell.angle_alpha   90.00
_cell.angle_beta   90.00
_cell.angle_gamma   90.00
#
_symmetry.space_group_name_H-M   'P 1'
#
loop_
_entity.id
_entity.type
_entity.pdbx_description
1 polymer ?
#
loop_
_entity_poly.entity_id
_entity_poly.type
_entity_poly.pdbx_seq_one_letter_code
_entity_poly.pdbx_strand_id
1 'polypeptide(L)'
;MASQAQIATINALVAEGIPLSEIPAGRPPPGQVSHIHHAVGRTHMITTCDIICIILVCGVVAARFYTRIRLVKNLWWDDWCTLFSFACWIGETSLFQVAAKWGAGKHIYDLPVSNLFPFFLRGYVVTAVMYSVTMLFAKLSILMLYRRLFPIANFAKRWWFVTAFTIAYSFGGIFSSLFQCRPMAS
;
A
#
# COMPACT_ATOMS: atom_id res chain seq x y z
N MET A 1 -16.93 -2.59 -7.17
CA MET A 1 -17.77 -1.86 -8.15
C MET A 1 -19.11 -1.60 -7.50
N ALA A 2 -19.55 -0.34 -7.41
CA ALA A 2 -20.87 -0.03 -6.87
C ALA A 2 -21.94 -0.65 -7.78
N SER A 3 -22.95 -1.30 -7.20
CA SER A 3 -24.07 -1.81 -7.99
C SER A 3 -24.83 -0.65 -8.64
N GLN A 4 -25.36 -0.83 -9.85
CA GLN A 4 -26.16 0.21 -10.54
C GLN A 4 -27.30 0.75 -9.66
N ALA A 5 -27.87 -0.12 -8.81
CA ALA A 5 -28.87 0.25 -7.83
C ALA A 5 -28.35 1.24 -6.77
N GLN A 6 -27.09 1.14 -6.34
CA GLN A 6 -26.50 2.10 -5.40
C GLN A 6 -26.31 3.49 -6.01
N ILE A 7 -25.87 3.55 -7.27
CA ILE A 7 -25.68 4.83 -7.98
C ILE A 7 -27.03 5.54 -8.11
N ALA A 8 -28.10 4.81 -8.45
CA ALA A 8 -29.45 5.36 -8.49
C ALA A 8 -29.93 5.91 -7.13
N THR A 9 -29.64 5.19 -6.03
CA THR A 9 -29.97 5.67 -4.67
C THR A 9 -29.20 6.95 -4.31
N ILE A 10 -27.91 7.01 -4.62
CA ILE A 10 -27.08 8.20 -4.36
C ILE A 10 -27.61 9.40 -5.16
N ASN A 11 -27.93 9.21 -6.44
CA ASN A 11 -28.45 10.29 -7.28
C ASN A 11 -29.81 10.81 -6.80
N ALA A 12 -30.68 9.94 -6.26
CA ALA A 12 -31.95 10.36 -5.68
C ALA A 12 -31.75 11.23 -4.43
N LEU A 13 -30.83 10.85 -3.53
CA LEU A 13 -30.51 11.63 -2.32
C LEU A 13 -29.86 12.98 -2.66
N VAL A 14 -29.05 13.04 -3.71
CA VAL A 14 -28.49 14.30 -4.22
C VAL A 14 -29.61 15.19 -4.79
N ALA A 15 -30.61 14.62 -5.47
CA ALA A 15 -31.75 15.36 -5.98
C ALA A 15 -32.65 15.94 -4.88
N GLU A 16 -32.67 15.31 -3.70
CA GLU A 16 -33.33 15.83 -2.47
C GLU A 16 -32.53 16.97 -1.80
N GLY A 17 -31.32 17.29 -2.28
CA GLY A 17 -30.49 18.37 -1.75
C GLY A 17 -29.61 17.99 -0.56
N ILE A 18 -29.47 16.69 -0.26
CA ILE A 18 -28.64 16.19 0.85
C ILE A 18 -27.15 16.36 0.48
N PRO A 19 -26.31 16.93 1.36
CA PRO A 19 -24.89 17.10 1.08
C PRO A 19 -24.16 15.75 0.95
N LEU A 20 -23.19 15.66 0.04
CA LEU A 20 -22.38 14.45 -0.24
C LEU A 20 -21.61 13.91 0.98
N SER A 21 -21.44 14.72 2.03
CA SER A 21 -20.85 14.34 3.31
C SER A 21 -21.75 13.48 4.19
N GLU A 22 -23.05 13.45 3.92
CA GLU A 22 -24.05 12.69 4.68
C GLU A 22 -24.58 11.48 3.90
N ILE A 23 -24.15 11.29 2.65
CA ILE A 23 -24.55 10.16 1.83
C ILE A 23 -23.55 9.01 2.05
N PRO A 24 -23.99 7.83 2.51
CA PRO A 24 -23.12 6.68 2.70
C PRO A 24 -22.70 6.07 1.35
N ALA A 25 -21.43 5.68 1.24
CA ALA A 25 -20.88 5.09 0.02
C ALA A 25 -21.34 3.65 -0.23
N GLY A 26 -21.88 2.98 0.78
CA GLY A 26 -22.34 1.59 0.74
C GLY A 26 -23.72 1.40 1.35
N ARG A 27 -24.39 0.31 0.99
CA ARG A 27 -25.60 -0.13 1.69
C ARG A 27 -25.21 -0.93 2.93
N PRO A 28 -25.81 -0.65 4.10
CA PRO A 28 -25.59 -1.47 5.28
C PRO A 28 -26.25 -2.85 5.08
N PRO A 29 -25.72 -3.90 5.73
CA PRO A 29 -26.37 -5.21 5.78
C PRO A 29 -27.73 -5.13 6.51
N PRO A 30 -28.65 -6.10 6.28
CA PRO A 30 -29.96 -6.10 6.93
C PRO A 30 -29.84 -6.01 8.46
N GLY A 31 -30.52 -5.03 9.07
CA GLY A 31 -30.51 -4.84 10.53
C GLY A 31 -29.40 -3.94 11.08
N GLN A 32 -28.60 -3.28 10.23
CA GLN A 32 -27.60 -2.27 10.63
C GLN A 32 -27.92 -0.91 10.00
N VAL A 33 -27.62 0.17 10.72
CA VAL A 33 -27.73 1.55 10.22
C VAL A 33 -26.33 2.14 10.01
N SER A 34 -26.17 2.99 9.00
CA SER A 34 -24.90 3.66 8.72
C SER A 34 -24.62 4.76 9.75
N HIS A 35 -23.45 4.74 10.38
CA HIS A 35 -23.02 5.72 11.37
C HIS A 35 -21.87 6.58 10.82
N ILE A 36 -22.19 7.63 10.06
CA ILE A 36 -21.19 8.46 9.37
C ILE A 36 -20.32 9.27 10.36
N HIS A 37 -20.92 9.79 11.43
CA HIS A 37 -20.22 10.62 12.42
C HIS A 37 -19.45 9.83 13.48
N HIS A 38 -19.88 8.60 13.79
CA HIS A 38 -19.28 7.73 14.81
C HIS A 38 -18.96 6.34 14.26
N ALA A 39 -18.34 6.30 13.09
CA ALA A 39 -17.94 5.06 12.44
C ALA A 39 -16.86 4.34 13.28
N VAL A 40 -17.25 3.26 13.97
CA VAL A 40 -16.33 2.37 14.68
C VAL A 40 -15.57 1.55 13.64
N GLY A 41 -14.27 1.80 13.52
CA GLY A 41 -13.40 1.17 12.52
C GLY A 41 -12.22 0.44 13.13
N ARG A 42 -11.52 -0.31 12.28
CA ARG A 42 -10.27 -1.02 12.63
C ARG A 42 -9.03 -0.14 12.50
N THR A 43 -9.23 1.15 12.22
CA THR A 43 -8.16 2.12 11.99
C THR A 43 -7.14 2.15 13.13
N HIS A 44 -7.59 2.16 14.39
CA HIS A 44 -6.69 2.14 15.55
C HIS A 44 -5.78 0.91 15.58
N MET A 45 -6.32 -0.29 15.29
CA MET A 45 -5.52 -1.52 15.24
C MET A 45 -4.47 -1.45 14.14
N ILE A 46 -4.84 -0.94 12.96
CA ILE A 46 -3.91 -0.81 11.83
C ILE A 46 -2.78 0.16 12.18
N THR A 47 -3.10 1.33 12.76
CA THR A 47 -2.09 2.32 13.16
C THR A 47 -1.16 1.76 14.24
N THR A 48 -1.66 1.02 15.23
CA THR A 48 -0.79 0.40 16.25
C THR A 48 0.15 -0.64 15.64
N CYS A 49 -0.35 -1.51 14.76
CA CYS A 49 0.50 -2.49 14.09
C CYS A 49 1.60 -1.82 13.24
N ASP A 50 1.26 -0.77 12.52
CA ASP A 50 2.20 -0.02 11.69
C ASP A 50 3.32 0.62 12.51
N ILE A 51 3.00 1.24 13.66
CA ILE A 51 4.01 1.81 14.57
C ILE A 51 4.98 0.73 15.07
N ILE A 52 4.45 -0.43 15.49
CA ILE A 52 5.28 -1.54 15.96
C ILE A 52 6.21 -2.02 14.84
N CYS A 53 5.68 -2.19 13.63
CA CYS A 53 6.47 -2.58 12.46
C CYS A 53 7.56 -1.56 12.12
N ILE A 54 7.28 -0.26 12.19
CA ILE A 54 8.28 0.79 11.95
C ILE A 54 9.45 0.67 12.90
N ILE A 55 9.17 0.50 14.20
CA ILE A 55 10.22 0.37 15.22
C ILE A 55 11.10 -0.85 14.93
N LEU A 56 10.47 -2.00 14.64
CA LEU A 56 11.19 -3.24 14.34
C LEU A 56 12.04 -3.12 13.07
N VAL A 57 11.46 -2.64 11.97
CA VAL A 57 12.17 -2.51 10.69
C VAL A 57 13.31 -1.51 10.79
N CYS A 58 13.09 -0.37 11.47
CA CYS A 58 14.13 0.62 11.72
C CYS A 58 15.30 -0.01 12.50
N GLY A 59 15.01 -0.77 13.56
CA GLY A 59 16.03 -1.49 14.33
C GLY A 59 16.83 -2.49 13.48
N VAL A 60 16.15 -3.28 12.64
CA VAL A 60 16.80 -4.25 11.75
C VAL A 60 17.66 -3.56 10.68
N VAL A 61 17.16 -2.50 10.05
CA VAL A 61 17.91 -1.73 9.05
C VAL A 61 19.13 -1.06 9.68
N ALA A 62 18.97 -0.44 10.87
CA ALA A 62 20.08 0.14 11.60
C ALA A 62 21.14 -0.90 11.98
N ALA A 63 20.73 -2.07 12.48
CA ALA A 63 21.64 -3.18 12.78
C ALA A 63 22.38 -3.67 11.53
N ARG A 64 21.67 -3.79 10.39
CA ARG A 64 22.29 -4.15 9.10
C ARG A 64 23.33 -3.12 8.69
N PHE A 65 23.02 -1.82 8.71
CA PHE A 65 23.97 -0.78 8.37
C PHE A 65 25.16 -0.73 9.34
N TYR A 66 24.92 -0.90 10.63
CA TYR A 66 25.97 -0.96 11.64
C TYR A 66 26.96 -2.10 11.35
N THR A 67 26.46 -3.31 11.08
CA THR A 67 27.32 -4.46 10.76
C THR A 67 28.12 -4.22 9.47
N ARG A 68 27.50 -3.61 8.45
CA ARG A 68 28.17 -3.38 7.16
C ARG A 68 29.23 -2.28 7.21
N ILE A 69 28.97 -1.22 7.96
CA ILE A 69 29.90 -0.10 8.12
C ILE A 69 31.03 -0.44 9.09
N ARG A 70 30.71 -1.05 10.25
CA ARG A 70 31.70 -1.27 11.32
C ARG A 70 32.39 -2.62 11.28
N LEU A 71 31.67 -3.71 11.02
CA LEU A 71 32.25 -5.06 11.01
C LEU A 71 32.81 -5.43 9.64
N VAL A 72 32.01 -5.30 8.58
CA VAL A 72 32.41 -5.70 7.22
C VAL A 72 33.24 -4.61 6.53
N LYS A 73 33.06 -3.34 6.92
CA LYS A 73 33.70 -2.14 6.33
C LYS A 73 33.58 -2.07 4.81
N ASN A 74 32.48 -2.56 4.25
CA ASN A 74 32.27 -2.59 2.81
C ASN A 74 30.79 -2.45 2.46
N LEU A 75 30.43 -1.32 1.87
CA LEU A 75 29.09 -0.98 1.40
C LEU A 75 28.94 -1.42 -0.06
N TRP A 76 27.92 -2.23 -0.34
CA TRP A 76 27.63 -2.70 -1.69
C TRP A 76 26.31 -2.14 -2.20
N TRP A 77 26.06 -2.28 -3.51
CA TRP A 77 24.80 -1.91 -4.17
C TRP A 77 23.55 -2.49 -3.49
N ASP A 78 23.68 -3.67 -2.88
CA ASP A 78 22.64 -4.30 -2.05
C ASP A 78 22.16 -3.43 -0.88
N ASP A 79 23.08 -2.77 -0.17
CA ASP A 79 22.76 -1.95 0.99
C ASP A 79 22.02 -0.66 0.56
N TRP A 80 22.38 -0.09 -0.58
CA TRP A 80 21.66 1.03 -1.19
C TRP A 80 20.24 0.64 -1.63
N CYS A 81 20.06 -0.56 -2.18
CA CYS A 81 18.74 -1.09 -2.52
C CYS A 81 17.87 -1.29 -1.26
N THR A 82 18.46 -1.78 -0.17
CA THR A 82 17.75 -1.89 1.12
C THR A 82 17.31 -0.50 1.62
N LEU A 83 18.19 0.50 1.57
CA LEU A 83 17.89 1.85 2.04
C LEU A 83 16.79 2.51 1.20
N PHE A 84 16.86 2.36 -0.12
CA PHE A 84 15.84 2.87 -1.04
C PHE A 84 14.48 2.21 -0.77
N SER A 85 14.46 0.87 -0.62
CA SER A 85 13.24 0.14 -0.26
C SER A 85 12.66 0.62 1.07
N PHE A 86 13.49 0.87 2.07
CA PHE A 86 13.05 1.37 3.37
C PHE A 86 12.47 2.78 3.28
N ALA A 87 13.10 3.68 2.50
CA ALA A 87 12.58 5.02 2.27
C ALA A 87 11.23 5.01 1.54
N CYS A 88 11.08 4.18 0.50
CA CYS A 88 9.80 3.98 -0.19
C CYS A 88 8.72 3.44 0.74
N TRP A 89 9.06 2.48 1.61
CA TRP A 89 8.14 1.92 2.59
C TRP A 89 7.64 2.96 3.60
N ILE A 90 8.52 3.84 4.11
CA ILE A 90 8.11 4.94 5.00
C ILE A 90 7.12 5.87 4.30
N GLY A 91 7.38 6.20 3.03
CA GLY A 91 6.47 7.01 2.21
C GLY A 91 5.10 6.35 2.06
N GLU A 92 5.08 5.06 1.73
CA GLU A 92 3.85 4.26 1.60
C GLU A 92 3.05 4.23 2.91
N THR A 93 3.68 3.90 4.03
CA THR A 93 3.06 3.89 5.36
C THR A 93 2.47 5.27 5.69
N SER A 94 3.19 6.35 5.41
CA SER A 94 2.70 7.71 5.66
C SER A 94 1.44 8.03 4.86
N LEU A 95 1.41 7.66 3.58
CA LEU A 95 0.20 7.79 2.74
C LEU A 95 -0.95 6.94 3.27
N PHE A 96 -0.67 5.73 3.76
CA PHE A 96 -1.69 4.85 4.32
C PHE A 96 -2.32 5.44 5.59
N GLN A 97 -1.54 6.10 6.46
CA GLN A 97 -2.08 6.80 7.62
C GLN A 97 -2.93 8.01 7.25
N VAL A 98 -2.60 8.70 6.16
CA VAL A 98 -3.47 9.75 5.62
C VAL A 98 -4.78 9.12 5.15
N ALA A 99 -4.74 8.03 4.37
CA ALA A 99 -5.94 7.32 3.92
C ALA A 99 -6.80 6.82 5.09
N ALA A 100 -6.17 6.41 6.20
CA ALA A 100 -6.86 6.01 7.42
C ALA A 100 -7.69 7.15 8.05
N LYS A 101 -7.21 8.41 7.98
CA LYS A 101 -7.99 9.59 8.40
C LYS A 101 -9.22 9.81 7.53
N TRP A 102 -9.12 9.54 6.23
CA TRP A 102 -10.23 9.66 5.27
C TRP A 102 -11.25 8.51 5.36
N GLY A 103 -10.97 7.49 6.18
CA GLY A 103 -11.89 6.39 6.43
C GLY A 103 -11.37 5.00 6.05
N ALA A 104 -10.09 4.86 5.67
CA ALA A 104 -9.52 3.52 5.50
C ALA A 104 -9.61 2.71 6.80
N GLY A 105 -10.12 1.48 6.70
CA GLY A 105 -10.32 0.59 7.85
C GLY A 105 -11.70 0.67 8.52
N LYS A 106 -12.60 1.53 8.03
CA LYS A 106 -14.03 1.55 8.40
C LYS A 106 -14.87 0.84 7.33
N HIS A 107 -16.09 0.47 7.67
CA HIS A 107 -17.01 -0.16 6.72
C HIS A 107 -17.44 0.83 5.63
N ILE A 108 -17.63 0.34 4.41
CA ILE A 108 -17.94 1.19 3.25
C ILE A 108 -19.30 1.91 3.38
N TYR A 109 -20.23 1.37 4.17
CA TYR A 109 -21.51 2.01 4.46
C TYR A 109 -21.43 3.09 5.55
N ASP A 110 -20.33 3.19 6.30
CA ASP A 110 -20.08 4.24 7.28
C ASP A 110 -19.18 5.36 6.72
N LEU A 111 -18.80 5.27 5.45
CA LEU A 111 -17.97 6.27 4.78
C LEU A 111 -18.82 7.21 3.92
N PRO A 112 -18.61 8.53 4.02
CA PRO A 112 -19.29 9.47 3.14
C PRO A 112 -18.71 9.41 1.72
N VAL A 113 -19.58 9.59 0.72
CA VAL A 113 -19.19 9.58 -0.70
C VAL A 113 -18.14 10.66 -0.99
N SER A 114 -18.21 11.81 -0.30
CA SER A 114 -17.25 12.92 -0.43
C SER A 114 -15.78 12.53 -0.14
N ASN A 115 -15.56 11.53 0.73
CA ASN A 115 -14.22 11.10 1.09
C ASN A 115 -13.69 10.00 0.16
N LEU A 116 -14.58 9.29 -0.53
CA LEU A 116 -14.23 8.16 -1.40
C LEU A 116 -13.66 8.63 -2.76
N PHE A 117 -14.22 9.70 -3.30
CA PHE A 117 -13.84 10.27 -4.59
C PHE A 117 -13.52 11.76 -4.46
N PRO A 118 -12.42 12.27 -5.08
CA PRO A 118 -11.38 11.59 -5.85
C PRO A 118 -10.13 11.19 -5.03
N PHE A 119 -9.98 11.71 -3.80
CA PHE A 119 -8.72 11.68 -3.06
C PHE A 119 -8.34 10.27 -2.59
N PHE A 120 -9.29 9.51 -2.04
CA PHE A 120 -9.01 8.16 -1.55
C PHE A 120 -8.61 7.21 -2.68
N LEU A 121 -9.34 7.23 -3.81
CA LEU A 121 -9.01 6.39 -4.96
C LEU A 121 -7.64 6.72 -5.55
N ARG A 122 -7.32 8.02 -5.73
CA ARG A 122 -6.00 8.45 -6.22
C ARG A 122 -4.89 8.04 -5.25
N GLY A 123 -5.10 8.25 -3.96
CA GLY A 123 -4.18 7.82 -2.91
C GLY A 123 -3.94 6.32 -2.92
N TYR A 124 -5.00 5.52 -3.12
CA TYR A 124 -4.92 4.06 -3.19
C TYR A 124 -4.10 3.56 -4.38
N VAL A 125 -4.24 4.19 -5.56
CA VAL A 125 -3.41 3.86 -6.72
C VAL A 125 -1.95 4.18 -6.45
N VAL A 126 -1.67 5.35 -5.86
CA VAL A 126 -0.29 5.75 -5.52
C VAL A 126 0.33 4.78 -4.50
N THR A 127 -0.40 4.41 -3.44
CA THR A 127 0.11 3.45 -2.44
C THR A 127 0.34 2.07 -3.06
N ALA A 128 -0.53 1.58 -3.94
CA ALA A 128 -0.35 0.30 -4.62
C ALA A 128 0.90 0.28 -5.54
N VAL A 129 1.17 1.39 -6.23
CA VAL A 129 2.39 1.53 -7.04
C VAL A 129 3.63 1.59 -6.14
N MET A 130 3.60 2.39 -5.07
CA MET A 130 4.72 2.47 -4.12
C MET A 130 5.00 1.11 -3.46
N TYR A 131 3.97 0.37 -3.06
CA TYR A 131 4.09 -0.98 -2.52
C TYR A 131 4.81 -1.93 -3.50
N SER A 132 4.41 -1.90 -4.78
CA SER A 132 5.01 -2.73 -5.83
C SER A 132 6.49 -2.42 -6.04
N VAL A 133 6.86 -1.13 -5.97
CA VAL A 133 8.25 -0.66 -6.04
C VAL A 133 9.04 -1.09 -4.82
N THR A 134 8.52 -0.88 -3.61
CA THR A 134 9.13 -1.32 -2.35
C THR A 134 9.40 -2.83 -2.38
N MET A 135 8.42 -3.65 -2.76
CA MET A 135 8.58 -5.11 -2.86
C MET A 135 9.61 -5.53 -3.91
N LEU A 136 9.73 -4.81 -5.02
CA LEU A 136 10.76 -5.07 -6.02
C LEU A 136 12.15 -4.87 -5.42
N PHE A 137 12.42 -3.70 -4.84
CA PHE A 137 13.74 -3.39 -4.28
C PHE A 137 14.09 -4.27 -3.08
N ALA A 138 13.12 -4.58 -2.21
CA ALA A 138 13.31 -5.52 -1.10
C ALA A 138 13.73 -6.92 -1.60
N LYS A 139 13.03 -7.47 -2.60
CA LYS A 139 13.36 -8.77 -3.20
C LYS A 139 14.72 -8.74 -3.89
N LEU A 140 15.03 -7.68 -4.63
CA LEU A 140 16.33 -7.52 -5.30
C LEU A 140 17.48 -7.47 -4.30
N SER A 141 17.33 -6.75 -3.18
CA SER A 141 18.34 -6.73 -2.11
C SER A 141 18.57 -8.13 -1.53
N ILE A 142 17.51 -8.85 -1.17
CA ILE A 142 17.63 -10.24 -0.67
C ILE A 142 18.33 -11.15 -1.70
N LEU A 143 17.98 -11.00 -2.98
CA LEU A 143 18.54 -11.82 -4.06
C LEU A 143 20.02 -11.53 -4.31
N MET A 144 20.45 -10.27 -4.17
CA MET A 144 21.86 -9.89 -4.20
C MET A 144 22.63 -10.42 -2.99
N LEU A 145 22.03 -10.35 -1.79
CA LEU A 145 22.60 -10.91 -0.57
C LEU A 145 22.79 -12.43 -0.69
N TYR A 146 21.81 -13.14 -1.26
CA TYR A 146 21.87 -14.59 -1.44
C TYR A 146 22.98 -15.02 -2.39
N ARG A 147 23.16 -14.28 -3.51
CA ARG A 147 24.25 -14.52 -4.46
C ARG A 147 25.63 -14.34 -3.82
N ARG A 148 25.76 -13.43 -2.85
CA ARG A 148 27.01 -13.23 -2.12
C ARG A 148 27.28 -14.35 -1.12
N LEU A 149 26.24 -14.85 -0.43
CA LEU A 149 26.39 -15.89 0.58
C LEU A 149 26.71 -17.26 -0.05
N PHE A 150 26.15 -17.56 -1.22
CA PHE A 150 26.36 -18.83 -1.93
C PHE A 150 27.02 -18.61 -3.29
N PRO A 151 28.37 -18.49 -3.36
CA PRO A 151 29.09 -18.37 -4.61
C PRO A 151 29.22 -19.73 -5.32
N ILE A 152 28.11 -20.26 -5.84
CA ILE A 152 28.06 -21.51 -6.60
C ILE A 152 28.03 -21.17 -8.10
N ALA A 153 29.08 -21.53 -8.85
CA ALA A 153 29.27 -21.14 -10.26
C ALA A 153 28.10 -21.53 -11.18
N ASN A 154 27.45 -22.67 -10.91
CA ASN A 154 26.30 -23.17 -11.70
C ASN A 154 24.97 -22.44 -11.37
N PHE A 155 24.94 -21.61 -10.34
CA PHE A 155 23.72 -20.93 -9.87
C PHE A 155 23.49 -19.57 -10.54
N ALA A 156 24.48 -19.04 -11.26
CA ALA A 156 24.40 -17.71 -11.88
C ALA A 156 23.29 -17.58 -12.92
N LYS A 157 23.05 -18.62 -13.75
CA LYS A 157 21.96 -18.63 -14.74
C LYS A 157 20.58 -18.64 -14.07
N ARG A 158 20.40 -19.46 -13.03
CA ARG A 158 19.16 -19.54 -12.25
C ARG A 158 18.88 -18.22 -11.52
N TRP A 159 19.92 -17.60 -10.97
CA TRP A 159 19.82 -16.30 -10.34
C TRP A 159 19.31 -15.23 -11.30
N TRP A 160 19.91 -15.11 -12.49
CA TRP A 160 19.45 -14.14 -13.50
C TRP A 160 18.00 -14.36 -13.92
N PHE A 161 17.58 -15.63 -14.04
CA PHE A 161 16.18 -15.96 -14.33
C PHE A 161 15.24 -15.51 -13.21
N VAL A 162 15.57 -15.78 -11.94
CA VAL A 162 14.76 -15.35 -10.79
C VAL A 162 14.71 -13.82 -10.67
N THR A 163 15.82 -13.13 -10.93
CA THR A 163 15.88 -11.66 -10.97
C THR A 163 14.94 -11.12 -12.05
N ALA A 164 15.06 -11.63 -13.28
CA ALA A 164 14.24 -11.20 -14.40
C ALA A 164 12.74 -11.48 -14.16
N PHE A 165 12.41 -12.65 -13.64
CA PHE A 165 11.03 -13.01 -13.28
C PHE A 165 10.46 -12.08 -12.20
N THR A 166 11.25 -11.78 -11.17
CA THR A 166 10.83 -10.87 -10.09
C THR A 166 10.55 -9.47 -10.62
N ILE A 167 11.41 -8.96 -11.50
CA ILE A 167 11.23 -7.67 -12.16
C ILE A 167 9.94 -7.69 -12.99
N ALA A 168 9.77 -8.70 -13.86
CA ALA A 168 8.58 -8.83 -14.70
C ALA A 168 7.28 -8.91 -13.89
N TYR A 169 7.29 -9.67 -12.78
CA TYR A 169 6.16 -9.76 -11.86
C TYR A 169 5.80 -8.41 -11.24
N SER A 170 6.80 -7.67 -10.73
CA SER A 170 6.57 -6.34 -10.15
C SER A 170 6.04 -5.33 -11.17
N PHE A 171 6.55 -5.37 -12.41
CA PHE A 171 5.99 -4.55 -13.49
C PHE A 171 4.53 -4.90 -13.77
N GLY A 172 4.19 -6.19 -13.83
CA GLY A 172 2.80 -6.66 -13.95
C GLY A 172 1.89 -6.14 -12.84
N GLY A 173 2.39 -6.08 -11.59
CA GLY A 173 1.68 -5.48 -10.46
C GLY A 173 1.44 -3.97 -10.60
N ILE A 174 2.44 -3.23 -11.11
CA ILE A 174 2.31 -1.79 -11.37
C ILE A 174 1.25 -1.54 -12.45
N PHE A 175 1.33 -2.25 -13.58
CA PHE A 175 0.34 -2.14 -14.64
C PHE A 175 -1.06 -2.49 -14.14
N SER A 176 -1.20 -3.56 -13.37
CA SER A 176 -2.48 -3.94 -12.77
C SER A 176 -3.03 -2.84 -11.86
N SER A 177 -2.18 -2.23 -11.04
CA SER A 177 -2.55 -1.10 -10.16
C SER A 177 -3.00 0.13 -10.93
N LEU A 178 -2.37 0.43 -12.07
CA LEU A 178 -2.77 1.53 -12.94
C LEU A 178 -4.10 1.26 -13.66
N PHE A 179 -4.37 0.02 -14.04
CA PHE A 179 -5.60 -0.34 -14.75
C PHE A 179 -6.79 -0.68 -13.84
N GLN A 180 -6.57 -0.85 -12.53
CA GLN A 180 -7.64 -1.11 -11.56
C GLN A 180 -8.65 0.03 -11.46
N CYS A 181 -8.24 1.27 -11.72
CA CYS A 181 -9.11 2.43 -11.71
C CYS A 181 -9.37 2.92 -13.15
N ARG A 182 -10.44 2.41 -13.78
CA ARG A 182 -11.02 3.02 -14.98
C ARG A 182 -12.38 3.66 -14.64
N PRO A 183 -12.65 4.94 -15.00
CA PRO A 183 -11.73 5.91 -15.59
C PRO A 183 -11.05 6.78 -14.50
N MET A 184 -9.74 7.03 -14.65
CA MET A 184 -9.02 8.10 -13.92
C MET A 184 -9.38 9.51 -14.44
N ALA A 185 -10.42 9.62 -15.25
CA ALA A 185 -10.94 10.85 -15.83
C ALA A 185 -12.47 10.76 -15.97
N SER A 186 -13.17 11.46 -15.09
CA SER A 186 -14.44 12.14 -15.37
C SER A 186 -14.59 13.23 -14.31
#